data_AF-A0A8B6D6N9-F1
#
_entry.id   AF-A0A8B6D6N9-F1
#
_cell.length_a   1.000
_cell.length_b   1.000
_cell.length_c   1.000
_cell.angle_alpha   90.00
_cell.angle_beta   90.00
_cell.angle_gamma   90.00
#
_symmetry.space_group_name_H-M   'P 1'
#
loop_
_entity.id
_entity.type
_entity.pdbx_description
1 polymer ?
#
loop_
_entity_poly.entity_id
_entity_poly.type
_entity_poly.pdbx_seq_one_letter_code
_entity_poly.pdbx_strand_id
1 'polypeptide(L)'
;MIVELIAFEVKYRLSKVGMVLRKCKVLIQYRLMYLITLIAVFKFVSYKIYNKDHMKPVSKTTDSIPKEVCAFTDESGELGLTPNTVYEPCEHMFVYDDVFINLRNIILIPEYSSFIYSTEILHIEQRRLSYKEAYVYSFKLVLQCDQNFDDDYLEFSPIPGNIKKWIQSRFISNQPLIYSKKVQKPTIALYRNEITNLYFAVKDLYNVFLVVNFFQQFPDCETNIVFVEKTVYGEYDRIWETLFGKIQRIASFESPVLYENLIWIMPNTGPMCDKRVKNMPLVESFRSFVLKRHEIQIDYKKNCNKLNTVLIVNKNNVQQYKQSNITKRNIRNDDELFDAINRLFPKLKVKVIEFDNFSIKQQLSYISRTDILIGMHETGMTHVLFLPKNSGVIELFPKDIQTINNKYKTLARSRGLVYYSWQNVQEWNDFPYDGSTYIPVNVIVTLLRQIVKKICQR
;
A
#
# COMPACT_ATOMS: atom_id res chain seq x y z
N MET A 1 -62.40 -22.48 37.20
CA MET A 1 -63.15 -22.90 36.00
C MET A 1 -63.42 -21.78 34.98
N ILE A 2 -64.35 -20.83 35.18
CA ILE A 2 -64.65 -19.78 34.15
C ILE A 2 -63.43 -18.88 33.86
N VAL A 3 -62.71 -18.45 34.91
CA VAL A 3 -61.51 -17.61 34.78
C VAL A 3 -60.37 -18.33 34.03
N GLU A 4 -60.22 -19.65 34.23
CA GLU A 4 -59.21 -20.47 33.55
C GLU A 4 -59.55 -20.68 32.08
N LEU A 5 -60.83 -20.84 31.74
CA LEU A 5 -61.32 -20.90 30.36
C LEU A 5 -61.06 -19.59 29.61
N ILE A 6 -61.30 -18.44 30.26
CA ILE A 6 -61.00 -17.13 29.68
C ILE A 6 -59.49 -16.95 29.51
N ALA A 7 -58.68 -17.33 30.49
CA ALA A 7 -57.21 -17.25 30.39
C ALA A 7 -56.67 -18.15 29.26
N PHE A 8 -57.23 -19.34 29.07
CA PHE A 8 -56.88 -20.24 27.97
C PHE A 8 -57.25 -19.63 26.60
N GLU A 9 -58.45 -19.08 26.46
CA GLU A 9 -58.92 -18.47 25.22
C GLU A 9 -58.10 -17.21 24.85
N VAL A 10 -57.75 -16.38 25.84
CA VAL A 10 -56.85 -15.22 25.64
C VAL A 10 -55.46 -15.68 25.20
N LYS A 11 -54.88 -16.69 25.86
CA LYS A 11 -53.56 -17.24 25.51
C LYS A 11 -53.57 -17.87 24.11
N TYR A 12 -54.65 -18.57 23.76
CA TYR A 12 -54.84 -19.15 22.43
C TYR A 12 -54.93 -18.07 21.34
N ARG A 13 -55.71 -17.01 21.57
CA ARG A 13 -55.81 -15.87 20.63
C ARG A 13 -54.51 -15.09 20.50
N LEU A 14 -53.78 -14.85 21.59
CA LEU A 14 -52.44 -14.23 21.55
C LEU A 14 -51.43 -15.09 20.76
N SER A 15 -51.51 -16.43 20.86
CA SER A 15 -50.67 -17.33 20.06
C SER A 15 -50.97 -17.22 18.56
N LYS A 16 -52.25 -17.08 18.17
CA LYS A 16 -52.67 -16.86 16.78
C LYS A 16 -52.16 -15.52 16.25
N VAL A 17 -52.24 -14.44 17.04
CA VAL A 17 -51.69 -13.13 16.67
C VAL A 17 -50.17 -13.20 16.49
N GLY A 18 -49.45 -13.86 17.41
CA GLY A 18 -48.01 -14.08 17.30
C GLY A 18 -47.60 -14.87 16.05
N MET A 19 -48.41 -15.86 15.65
CA MET A 19 -48.19 -16.64 14.43
C MET A 19 -48.43 -15.81 13.15
N VAL A 20 -49.45 -14.94 13.14
CA VAL A 20 -49.71 -14.00 12.03
C VAL A 20 -48.59 -12.97 11.91
N LEU A 21 -48.10 -12.41 13.02
CA LEU A 21 -46.98 -11.46 13.01
C LEU A 21 -45.67 -12.10 12.50
N ARG A 22 -45.40 -13.37 12.85
CA ARG A 22 -44.26 -14.12 12.29
C ARG A 22 -44.40 -14.32 10.77
N LYS A 23 -45.60 -14.68 10.29
CA LYS A 23 -45.88 -14.79 8.84
C LYS A 23 -45.71 -13.46 8.11
N CYS A 24 -46.20 -12.35 8.68
CA CYS A 24 -46.01 -11.01 8.11
C CYS A 24 -44.53 -10.61 8.05
N LYS A 25 -43.75 -10.88 9.10
CA LYS A 25 -42.30 -10.62 9.11
C LYS A 25 -41.56 -11.40 8.03
N VAL A 26 -41.92 -12.67 7.84
CA VAL A 26 -41.38 -13.52 6.76
C VAL A 26 -41.78 -12.98 5.39
N LEU A 27 -43.05 -12.59 5.18
CA LEU A 27 -43.52 -12.00 3.93
C LEU A 27 -42.84 -10.65 3.60
N ILE A 28 -42.60 -9.81 4.59
CA ILE A 28 -41.84 -8.55 4.44
C ILE A 28 -40.39 -8.86 4.06
N GLN A 29 -39.75 -9.84 4.70
CA GLN A 29 -38.40 -10.28 4.33
C GLN A 29 -38.34 -10.81 2.89
N TYR A 30 -39.31 -11.62 2.46
CA TYR A 30 -39.40 -12.10 1.07
C TYR A 30 -39.63 -10.96 0.07
N ARG A 31 -40.51 -10.00 0.38
CA ARG A 31 -40.73 -8.82 -0.48
C ARG A 31 -39.49 -7.94 -0.56
N LEU A 32 -38.77 -7.75 0.55
CA LEU A 32 -37.51 -7.01 0.59
C LEU A 32 -36.43 -7.73 -0.24
N MET A 33 -36.31 -9.05 -0.09
CA MET A 33 -35.37 -9.87 -0.86
C MET A 33 -35.71 -9.87 -2.35
N TYR A 34 -37.00 -9.94 -2.70
CA TYR A 34 -37.47 -9.81 -4.08
C TYR A 34 -37.17 -8.43 -4.65
N LEU A 35 -37.43 -7.35 -3.90
CA LEU A 35 -37.10 -5.98 -4.30
C LEU A 35 -35.58 -5.81 -4.51
N ILE A 36 -34.74 -6.32 -3.60
CA ILE A 36 -33.27 -6.30 -3.74
C ILE A 36 -32.85 -7.06 -5.00
N THR A 37 -33.47 -8.20 -5.27
CA THR A 37 -33.18 -9.01 -6.48
C THR A 37 -33.61 -8.26 -7.74
N LEU A 38 -34.77 -7.60 -7.74
CA LEU A 38 -35.27 -6.81 -8.86
C LEU A 38 -34.39 -5.59 -9.13
N ILE A 39 -33.92 -4.91 -8.08
CA ILE A 39 -32.93 -3.83 -8.18
C ILE A 39 -31.62 -4.38 -8.77
N ALA A 40 -31.14 -5.54 -8.31
CA ALA A 40 -29.92 -6.15 -8.83
C ALA A 40 -30.05 -6.55 -10.31
N VAL A 41 -31.18 -7.13 -10.71
CA VAL A 41 -31.48 -7.47 -12.11
C VAL A 41 -31.59 -6.21 -12.96
N PHE A 42 -32.30 -5.19 -12.48
CA PHE A 42 -32.40 -3.91 -13.19
C PHE A 42 -31.03 -3.26 -13.37
N LYS A 43 -30.20 -3.21 -12.32
CA LYS A 43 -28.82 -2.73 -12.42
C LYS A 43 -28.00 -3.54 -13.43
N PHE A 44 -28.15 -4.86 -13.44
CA PHE A 44 -27.43 -5.73 -14.39
C PHE A 44 -27.87 -5.53 -15.84
N VAL A 45 -29.17 -5.38 -16.09
CA VAL A 45 -29.74 -5.13 -17.42
C VAL A 45 -29.34 -3.73 -17.91
N SER A 46 -29.50 -2.69 -17.08
CA SER A 46 -29.05 -1.34 -17.39
C SER A 46 -27.55 -1.29 -17.68
N TYR A 47 -26.73 -1.98 -16.88
CA TYR A 47 -25.30 -2.14 -17.12
C TYR A 47 -24.99 -2.79 -18.47
N LYS A 48 -25.71 -3.86 -18.85
CA LYS A 48 -25.51 -4.53 -20.15
C LYS A 48 -25.94 -3.67 -21.33
N ILE A 49 -27.04 -2.93 -21.21
CA ILE A 49 -27.54 -2.03 -22.26
C ILE A 49 -26.53 -0.88 -22.44
N TYR A 50 -26.14 -0.23 -21.34
CA TYR A 50 -25.19 0.88 -21.36
C TYR A 50 -23.82 0.49 -21.95
N ASN A 51 -23.24 -0.64 -21.53
CA ASN A 51 -21.94 -1.08 -22.05
C ASN A 51 -21.97 -1.49 -23.52
N LYS A 52 -23.12 -1.96 -24.04
CA LYS A 52 -23.24 -2.37 -25.45
C LYS A 52 -23.07 -1.18 -26.39
N ASP A 53 -23.54 0.00 -25.99
CA ASP A 53 -23.57 1.19 -26.83
C ASP A 53 -22.36 2.13 -26.61
N HIS A 54 -21.65 2.02 -25.48
CA HIS A 54 -20.61 2.99 -25.11
C HIS A 54 -19.21 2.45 -24.80
N MET A 55 -18.99 1.14 -24.61
CA MET A 55 -17.68 0.65 -24.13
C MET A 55 -17.20 -0.61 -24.86
N LYS A 56 -16.23 -0.45 -25.76
CA LYS A 56 -15.45 -1.57 -26.32
C LYS A 56 -14.24 -1.84 -25.42
N PRO A 57 -14.04 -3.06 -24.87
CA PRO A 57 -12.74 -3.41 -24.31
C PRO A 57 -11.70 -3.28 -25.41
N VAL A 58 -10.72 -2.41 -25.20
CA VAL A 58 -9.69 -2.14 -26.20
C VAL A 58 -8.63 -3.23 -26.06
N SER A 59 -8.69 -4.25 -26.92
CA SER A 59 -7.55 -5.15 -27.13
C SER A 59 -6.51 -4.41 -27.99
N LYS A 60 -5.79 -3.44 -27.42
CA LYS A 60 -4.61 -2.87 -28.08
C LYS A 60 -3.38 -3.59 -27.54
N THR A 61 -2.81 -4.39 -28.43
CA THR A 61 -1.45 -4.88 -28.33
C THR A 61 -0.48 -3.70 -28.20
N THR A 62 0.60 -3.95 -27.48
CA THR A 62 1.75 -3.06 -27.21
C THR A 62 2.54 -2.64 -28.46
N ASP A 63 1.95 -2.70 -29.66
CA ASP A 63 2.64 -2.78 -30.96
C ASP A 63 3.08 -1.45 -31.57
N SER A 64 3.29 -0.40 -30.78
CA SER A 64 3.79 0.90 -31.31
C SER A 64 4.89 1.51 -30.45
N ILE A 65 5.73 0.66 -29.87
CA ILE A 65 6.75 1.10 -28.93
C ILE A 65 8.13 0.65 -29.43
N PRO A 66 8.98 1.58 -29.89
CA PRO A 66 10.38 1.31 -30.19
C PRO A 66 11.08 0.74 -28.94
N LYS A 67 11.82 -0.35 -29.12
CA LYS A 67 12.59 -1.02 -28.08
C LYS A 67 13.95 -0.36 -27.94
N GLU A 68 14.11 0.55 -27.00
CA GLU A 68 15.42 1.00 -26.52
C GLU A 68 15.46 0.92 -24.98
N VAL A 69 16.55 0.36 -24.45
CA VAL A 69 16.58 -0.34 -23.17
C VAL A 69 17.06 0.56 -22.03
N CYS A 70 16.13 0.97 -21.16
CA CYS A 70 16.41 1.27 -19.74
C CYS A 70 15.82 0.19 -18.80
N ALA A 71 15.33 -0.92 -19.34
CA ALA A 71 14.71 -1.99 -18.57
C ALA A 71 15.75 -2.75 -17.74
N PHE A 72 15.47 -2.97 -16.44
CA PHE A 72 16.12 -4.03 -15.67
C PHE A 72 15.46 -5.35 -16.08
N THR A 73 15.88 -5.91 -17.22
CA THR A 73 15.43 -7.22 -17.66
C THR A 73 15.96 -8.27 -16.68
N ASP A 74 15.03 -8.91 -15.97
CA ASP A 74 15.31 -10.25 -15.42
C ASP A 74 15.49 -11.20 -16.61
N GLU A 75 16.41 -12.15 -16.52
CA GLU A 75 16.74 -13.13 -17.57
C GLU A 75 15.54 -14.05 -17.92
N SER A 76 14.41 -13.91 -17.22
CA SER A 76 13.20 -14.72 -17.39
C SER A 76 12.19 -14.21 -18.44
N GLY A 77 12.44 -13.10 -19.13
CA GLY A 77 11.72 -12.71 -20.37
C GLY A 77 10.23 -12.36 -20.27
N GLU A 78 9.52 -12.72 -19.19
CA GLU A 78 8.12 -12.34 -18.95
C GLU A 78 8.03 -11.36 -17.79
N LEU A 79 7.99 -10.07 -18.11
CA LEU A 79 7.53 -9.03 -17.20
C LEU A 79 6.04 -9.31 -16.93
N GLY A 80 5.72 -10.04 -15.85
CA GLY A 80 4.35 -10.29 -15.38
C GLY A 80 3.61 -9.03 -14.91
N LEU A 81 3.78 -7.92 -15.63
CA LEU A 81 3.21 -6.60 -15.44
C LEU A 81 2.10 -6.31 -16.46
N THR A 82 1.53 -7.32 -17.10
CA THR A 82 0.41 -7.10 -18.01
C THR A 82 -0.83 -6.70 -17.19
N PRO A 83 -1.39 -5.50 -17.40
CA PRO A 83 -2.65 -5.12 -16.78
C PRO A 83 -3.73 -6.13 -17.18
N ASN A 84 -4.57 -6.53 -16.24
CA ASN A 84 -5.66 -7.46 -16.56
C ASN A 84 -6.70 -6.77 -17.45
N THR A 85 -6.91 -5.47 -17.22
CA THR A 85 -7.84 -4.65 -17.99
C THR A 85 -7.29 -3.25 -18.23
N VAL A 86 -7.50 -2.77 -19.45
CA VAL A 86 -7.27 -1.36 -19.82
C VAL A 86 -8.61 -0.76 -20.21
N TYR A 87 -8.98 0.35 -19.58
CA TYR A 87 -10.15 1.15 -19.94
C TYR A 87 -9.69 2.44 -20.62
N GLU A 88 -10.39 2.86 -21.67
CA GLU A 88 -10.14 4.13 -22.36
C GLU A 88 -11.41 4.98 -22.23
N PRO A 89 -11.61 5.72 -21.11
CA PRO A 89 -12.83 6.49 -20.91
C PRO A 89 -12.98 7.67 -21.89
N CYS A 90 -11.86 8.16 -22.45
CA CYS A 90 -11.80 9.03 -23.62
C CYS A 90 -10.39 9.03 -24.21
N GLU A 91 -10.21 9.70 -25.36
CA GLU A 91 -8.94 9.74 -26.13
C GLU A 91 -7.71 10.17 -25.30
N HIS A 92 -7.93 11.00 -24.27
CA HIS A 92 -6.87 11.53 -23.42
C HIS A 92 -6.70 10.79 -22.08
N MET A 93 -7.41 9.69 -21.83
CA MET A 93 -7.36 8.95 -20.58
C MET A 93 -7.33 7.44 -20.80
N PHE A 94 -6.32 6.79 -20.23
CA PHE A 94 -6.18 5.33 -20.21
C PHE A 94 -6.02 4.85 -18.77
N VAL A 95 -6.92 4.01 -18.30
CA VAL A 95 -6.93 3.45 -16.95
C VAL A 95 -6.42 2.02 -16.99
N TYR A 96 -5.37 1.74 -16.24
CA TYR A 96 -4.72 0.43 -16.16
C TYR A 96 -5.05 -0.23 -14.81
N ASP A 97 -5.99 -1.18 -14.86
CA ASP A 97 -6.61 -1.77 -13.66
C ASP A 97 -7.02 -0.67 -12.66
N ASP A 98 -6.75 -0.87 -11.36
CA ASP A 98 -6.93 0.14 -10.31
C ASP A 98 -5.60 0.84 -9.94
N VAL A 99 -4.52 0.64 -10.69
CA VAL A 99 -3.15 0.97 -10.25
C VAL A 99 -2.70 2.34 -10.74
N PHE A 100 -2.83 2.64 -12.03
CA PHE A 100 -2.41 3.92 -12.60
C PHE A 100 -3.25 4.35 -13.80
N ILE A 101 -3.19 5.65 -14.10
CA ILE A 101 -3.92 6.30 -15.19
C ILE A 101 -2.89 7.02 -16.06
N ASN A 102 -2.87 6.76 -17.37
CA ASN A 102 -2.11 7.56 -18.33
C ASN A 102 -3.02 8.67 -18.86
N LEU A 103 -2.60 9.91 -18.68
CA LEU A 103 -3.30 11.13 -19.08
C LEU A 103 -2.49 11.85 -20.17
N ARG A 104 -3.15 12.23 -21.25
CA ARG A 104 -2.54 13.01 -22.33
C ARG A 104 -3.03 14.45 -22.28
N ASN A 105 -2.14 15.39 -22.61
CA ASN A 105 -2.44 16.83 -22.67
C ASN A 105 -3.15 17.36 -21.43
N ILE A 106 -2.62 17.02 -20.25
CA ILE A 106 -3.22 17.36 -18.97
C ILE A 106 -2.58 18.61 -18.37
N ILE A 107 -3.39 19.53 -17.84
CA ILE A 107 -2.89 20.64 -17.03
C ILE A 107 -2.97 20.30 -15.55
N LEU A 108 -1.84 20.46 -14.86
CA LEU A 108 -1.79 20.52 -13.41
C LEU A 108 -1.80 21.99 -12.97
N ILE A 109 -2.69 22.34 -12.03
CA ILE A 109 -2.81 23.70 -11.48
C ILE A 109 -2.22 23.72 -10.06
N PRO A 110 -1.03 24.31 -9.86
CA PRO A 110 -0.32 24.30 -8.58
C PRO A 110 -1.11 24.84 -7.38
N GLU A 111 -1.93 25.86 -7.61
CA GLU A 111 -2.73 26.55 -6.57
C GLU A 111 -3.67 25.61 -5.81
N TYR A 112 -4.12 24.53 -6.45
CA TYR A 112 -5.04 23.57 -5.84
C TYR A 112 -4.34 22.38 -5.19
N SER A 113 -3.00 22.38 -5.11
CA SER A 113 -2.28 21.39 -4.32
C SER A 113 -2.57 21.54 -2.83
N SER A 114 -2.87 20.41 -2.19
CA SER A 114 -3.09 20.34 -0.75
C SER A 114 -1.89 19.76 -0.02
N PHE A 115 -1.76 20.10 1.26
CA PHE A 115 -0.73 19.55 2.14
C PHE A 115 -1.00 18.07 2.45
N ILE A 116 0.08 17.31 2.68
CA ILE A 116 -0.03 15.98 3.25
C ILE A 116 -0.44 16.12 4.71
N TYR A 117 -1.57 15.52 5.06
CA TYR A 117 -1.97 15.31 6.44
C TYR A 117 -1.36 14.00 6.91
N SER A 118 -0.07 14.03 7.31
CA SER A 118 0.55 12.87 7.94
C SER A 118 -0.10 12.62 9.30
N THR A 119 -0.05 11.37 9.76
CA THR A 119 -0.50 11.03 11.12
C THR A 119 0.28 11.76 12.23
N GLU A 120 1.39 12.42 11.89
CA GLU A 120 2.28 13.16 12.79
C GLU A 120 2.10 14.68 12.73
N ILE A 121 1.41 15.23 11.72
CA ILE A 121 1.15 16.67 11.59
C ILE A 121 -0.36 16.90 11.64
N LEU A 122 -0.88 17.09 12.85
CA LEU A 122 -2.24 17.55 13.10
C LEU A 122 -2.25 19.05 13.38
N HIS A 123 -2.91 19.82 12.51
CA HIS A 123 -3.55 21.16 12.71
C HIS A 123 -3.80 21.72 11.29
N ILE A 124 -5.01 22.06 10.79
CA ILE A 124 -6.18 22.74 11.36
C ILE A 124 -7.44 22.45 10.50
N GLU A 125 -8.59 22.65 11.14
CA GLU A 125 -9.96 22.90 10.67
C GLU A 125 -10.19 23.10 9.16
N GLN A 126 -10.90 22.16 8.54
CA GLN A 126 -12.20 22.34 7.86
C GLN A 126 -12.50 21.06 7.06
N ARG A 127 -13.55 20.34 7.47
CA ARG A 127 -14.00 19.01 7.00
C ARG A 127 -13.11 17.85 7.45
N ARG A 128 -13.65 17.00 8.34
CA ARG A 128 -13.10 15.66 8.66
C ARG A 128 -13.21 14.76 7.43
N LEU A 129 -12.31 14.91 6.47
CA LEU A 129 -12.10 13.90 5.43
C LEU A 129 -11.26 12.78 6.03
N SER A 130 -11.62 11.52 5.77
CA SER A 130 -10.75 10.41 6.17
C SER A 130 -9.43 10.49 5.40
N TYR A 131 -8.33 9.99 5.96
CA TYR A 131 -7.03 9.87 5.25
C TYR A 131 -7.17 9.20 3.87
N LYS A 132 -8.14 8.29 3.72
CA LYS A 132 -8.45 7.61 2.46
C LYS A 132 -9.16 8.47 1.42
N GLU A 133 -9.65 9.66 1.77
CA GLU A 133 -10.42 10.53 0.88
C GLU A 133 -9.70 11.85 0.60
N ALA A 134 -8.70 12.22 1.41
CA ALA A 134 -7.90 13.43 1.20
C ALA A 134 -7.34 13.50 -0.22
N TYR A 135 -6.78 12.41 -0.76
CA TYR A 135 -6.21 12.37 -2.12
C TYR A 135 -7.24 12.59 -3.25
N VAL A 136 -8.52 12.25 -2.99
CA VAL A 136 -9.59 12.45 -3.96
C VAL A 136 -9.79 13.94 -4.15
N TYR A 137 -9.66 14.75 -3.10
CA TYR A 137 -9.87 16.20 -3.16
C TYR A 137 -8.58 17.01 -3.13
N SER A 138 -7.42 16.33 -3.13
CA SER A 138 -6.12 16.95 -2.82
C SER A 138 -5.51 17.80 -3.92
N PHE A 139 -6.07 17.74 -5.14
CA PHE A 139 -5.56 18.43 -6.30
C PHE A 139 -6.66 18.64 -7.35
N LYS A 140 -6.60 19.75 -8.11
CA LYS A 140 -7.43 19.95 -9.31
C LYS A 140 -6.55 19.94 -10.54
N LEU A 141 -6.93 19.14 -11.52
CA LEU A 141 -6.34 19.10 -12.85
C LEU A 141 -7.39 19.50 -13.88
N VAL A 142 -6.94 19.90 -15.07
CA VAL A 142 -7.79 20.16 -16.22
C VAL A 142 -7.45 19.19 -17.33
N LEU A 143 -8.41 18.35 -17.68
CA LEU A 143 -8.35 17.39 -18.77
C LEU A 143 -9.35 17.79 -19.85
N GLN A 144 -8.89 17.78 -21.11
CA GLN A 144 -9.78 17.86 -22.26
C GLN A 144 -10.34 16.48 -22.56
N CYS A 145 -11.64 16.30 -22.39
CA CYS A 145 -12.28 15.02 -22.61
C CYS A 145 -13.69 15.27 -23.13
N ASP A 146 -14.01 14.71 -24.28
CA ASP A 146 -15.33 14.85 -24.90
C ASP A 146 -16.42 14.07 -24.13
N GLN A 147 -16.00 13.13 -23.28
CA GLN A 147 -16.89 12.33 -22.47
C GLN A 147 -17.43 13.15 -21.28
N ASN A 148 -18.75 13.16 -21.13
CA ASN A 148 -19.40 13.63 -19.91
C ASN A 148 -19.34 12.53 -18.85
N PHE A 149 -18.61 12.76 -17.75
CA PHE A 149 -18.50 11.83 -16.63
C PHE A 149 -19.57 12.11 -15.57
N ASP A 150 -20.83 12.08 -15.99
CA ASP A 150 -21.95 12.18 -15.06
C ASP A 150 -22.07 10.93 -14.16
N ASP A 151 -22.91 11.05 -13.13
CA ASP A 151 -23.11 9.98 -12.16
C ASP A 151 -23.62 8.68 -12.81
N ASP A 152 -24.43 8.80 -13.87
CA ASP A 152 -24.95 7.65 -14.62
C ASP A 152 -23.82 6.93 -15.38
N TYR A 153 -22.99 7.64 -16.16
CA TYR A 153 -21.83 7.06 -16.85
C TYR A 153 -20.93 6.35 -15.86
N LEU A 154 -20.61 7.00 -14.75
CA LEU A 154 -19.72 6.43 -13.76
C LEU A 154 -20.37 5.27 -13.02
N GLU A 155 -21.65 5.29 -12.68
CA GLU A 155 -22.33 4.14 -12.04
C GLU A 155 -22.20 2.89 -12.91
N PHE A 156 -22.48 2.99 -14.21
CA PHE A 156 -22.53 1.86 -15.14
C PHE A 156 -21.19 1.51 -15.80
N SER A 157 -20.15 2.35 -15.70
CA SER A 157 -18.83 2.03 -16.24
C SER A 157 -18.15 0.87 -15.48
N PRO A 158 -17.31 0.05 -16.14
CA PRO A 158 -16.52 -1.01 -15.50
C PRO A 158 -15.26 -0.48 -14.78
N ILE A 159 -15.07 0.83 -14.73
CA ILE A 159 -13.91 1.48 -14.10
C ILE A 159 -13.85 1.12 -12.60
N PRO A 160 -12.67 0.93 -11.98
CA PRO A 160 -12.60 0.69 -10.55
C PRO A 160 -13.17 1.84 -9.70
N GLY A 161 -13.85 1.50 -8.60
CA GLY A 161 -14.59 2.49 -7.80
C GLY A 161 -13.74 3.61 -7.19
N ASN A 162 -12.48 3.33 -6.83
CA ASN A 162 -11.52 4.35 -6.39
C ASN A 162 -11.18 5.33 -7.52
N ILE A 163 -11.09 4.85 -8.76
CA ILE A 163 -10.84 5.68 -9.94
C ILE A 163 -12.09 6.48 -10.31
N LYS A 164 -13.29 5.90 -10.23
CA LYS A 164 -14.56 6.64 -10.40
C LYS A 164 -14.62 7.86 -9.47
N LYS A 165 -14.36 7.67 -8.18
CA LYS A 165 -14.30 8.76 -7.19
C LYS A 165 -13.23 9.80 -7.54
N TRP A 166 -12.07 9.35 -8.01
CA TRP A 166 -11.00 10.23 -8.46
C TRP A 166 -11.41 11.04 -9.68
N ILE A 167 -12.13 10.48 -10.66
CA ILE A 167 -12.62 11.19 -11.84
C ILE A 167 -13.65 12.26 -11.43
N GLN A 168 -14.63 11.90 -10.58
CA GLN A 168 -15.69 12.82 -10.11
C GLN A 168 -15.17 14.06 -9.41
N SER A 169 -14.01 13.97 -8.77
CA SER A 169 -13.42 15.08 -8.04
C SER A 169 -12.55 16.01 -8.88
N ARG A 170 -12.41 15.76 -10.19
CA ARG A 170 -11.59 16.59 -11.10
C ARG A 170 -12.42 17.63 -11.83
N PHE A 171 -11.73 18.69 -12.26
CA PHE A 171 -12.30 19.73 -13.11
C PHE A 171 -12.05 19.31 -14.55
N ILE A 172 -13.04 18.66 -15.16
CA ILE A 172 -13.01 18.36 -16.59
C ILE A 172 -13.61 19.58 -17.27
N SER A 173 -12.80 20.28 -18.05
CA SER A 173 -13.21 21.51 -18.72
C SER A 173 -12.94 21.37 -20.20
N ASN A 174 -13.95 21.73 -21.00
CA ASN A 174 -13.84 21.77 -22.45
C ASN A 174 -13.31 23.14 -22.94
N GLN A 175 -12.90 24.01 -22.02
CA GLN A 175 -12.29 25.31 -22.35
C GLN A 175 -10.82 25.14 -22.81
N PRO A 176 -10.28 26.12 -23.57
CA PRO A 176 -8.88 26.11 -23.96
C PRO A 176 -7.96 26.05 -22.74
N LEU A 177 -6.96 25.17 -22.82
CA LEU A 177 -5.96 24.94 -21.80
C LEU A 177 -5.02 26.16 -21.70
N ILE A 178 -5.19 27.01 -20.68
CA ILE A 178 -4.25 28.11 -20.39
C ILE A 178 -3.12 27.57 -19.50
N TYR A 179 -1.90 27.61 -20.01
CA TYR A 179 -0.71 27.17 -19.31
C TYR A 179 0.47 28.11 -19.58
N SER A 180 1.38 28.18 -18.61
CA SER A 180 2.61 28.96 -18.69
C SER A 180 3.79 28.14 -19.19
N LYS A 181 3.76 26.83 -18.94
CA LYS A 181 4.85 25.90 -19.22
C LYS A 181 4.28 24.61 -19.79
N LYS A 182 5.01 24.03 -20.75
CA LYS A 182 4.73 22.73 -21.34
C LYS A 182 5.86 21.74 -21.06
N VAL A 183 5.51 20.53 -20.66
CA VAL A 183 6.43 19.42 -20.38
C VAL A 183 6.12 18.29 -21.36
N GLN A 184 7.05 18.04 -22.27
CA GLN A 184 6.93 17.00 -23.30
C GLN A 184 7.45 15.64 -22.83
N LYS A 185 8.44 15.66 -21.92
CA LYS A 185 9.01 14.44 -21.35
C LYS A 185 7.93 13.67 -20.57
N PRO A 186 7.74 12.36 -20.83
CA PRO A 186 6.83 11.53 -20.05
C PRO A 186 7.10 11.65 -18.55
N THR A 187 6.06 11.94 -17.78
CA THR A 187 6.18 12.30 -16.36
C THR A 187 5.31 11.40 -15.50
N ILE A 188 5.83 10.93 -14.37
CA ILE A 188 5.06 10.18 -13.37
C ILE A 188 4.62 11.14 -12.27
N ALA A 189 3.32 11.26 -12.06
CA ALA A 189 2.71 12.00 -10.97
C ALA A 189 2.24 11.06 -9.86
N LEU A 190 2.51 11.42 -8.61
CA LEU A 190 1.96 10.74 -7.45
C LEU A 190 1.69 11.70 -6.30
N TYR A 191 0.68 11.36 -5.50
CA TYR A 191 0.40 11.98 -4.21
C TYR A 191 0.89 11.04 -3.11
N ARG A 192 1.85 11.50 -2.30
CA ARG A 192 2.41 10.69 -1.21
C ARG A 192 1.52 10.82 0.02
N ASN A 193 0.81 9.75 0.37
CA ASN A 193 -0.14 9.82 1.49
C ASN A 193 0.56 9.89 2.86
N GLU A 194 1.73 9.28 3.00
CA GLU A 194 2.48 9.25 4.26
C GLU A 194 3.98 9.32 3.97
N ILE A 195 4.67 10.28 4.61
CA ILE A 195 6.05 10.65 4.29
C ILE A 195 7.05 10.37 5.41
N THR A 196 6.57 10.00 6.59
CA THR A 196 7.39 9.65 7.77
C THR A 196 7.38 8.17 8.08
N ASN A 197 6.64 7.38 7.30
CA ASN A 197 6.56 5.93 7.46
C ASN A 197 7.25 5.17 6.32
N LEU A 198 8.34 4.48 6.64
CA LEU A 198 9.15 3.73 5.67
C LEU A 198 8.34 2.75 4.81
N TYR A 199 7.29 2.11 5.36
CA TYR A 199 6.48 1.16 4.59
C TYR A 199 5.76 1.85 3.43
N PHE A 200 5.15 3.01 3.70
CA PHE A 200 4.42 3.77 2.69
C PHE A 200 5.39 4.38 1.67
N ALA A 201 6.54 4.87 2.11
CA ALA A 201 7.59 5.35 1.22
C ALA A 201 8.06 4.24 0.25
N VAL A 202 8.41 3.06 0.76
CA VAL A 202 8.85 1.92 -0.07
C VAL A 202 7.73 1.42 -0.98
N LYS A 203 6.47 1.45 -0.53
CA LYS A 203 5.31 1.14 -1.38
C LYS A 203 5.24 2.07 -2.59
N ASP A 204 5.36 3.38 -2.40
CA ASP A 204 5.31 4.35 -3.48
C ASP A 204 6.53 4.21 -4.42
N LEU A 205 7.73 4.02 -3.86
CA LEU A 205 8.95 3.75 -4.64
C LEU A 205 8.80 2.48 -5.51
N TYR A 206 8.22 1.42 -4.94
CA TYR A 206 8.00 0.17 -5.64
C TYR A 206 6.98 0.33 -6.77
N ASN A 207 5.86 1.02 -6.52
CA ASN A 207 4.87 1.29 -7.58
C ASN A 207 5.48 2.09 -8.74
N VAL A 208 6.30 3.11 -8.46
CA VAL A 208 7.02 3.87 -9.50
C VAL A 208 8.00 2.97 -10.25
N PHE A 209 8.75 2.12 -9.56
CA PHE A 209 9.65 1.15 -10.20
C PHE A 209 8.88 0.23 -11.17
N LEU A 210 7.71 -0.27 -10.77
CA LEU A 210 6.88 -1.12 -11.65
C LEU A 210 6.38 -0.35 -12.87
N VAL A 211 5.92 0.89 -12.72
CA VAL A 211 5.48 1.74 -13.84
C VAL A 211 6.63 2.01 -14.81
N VAL A 212 7.82 2.33 -14.31
CA VAL A 212 9.02 2.54 -15.14
C VAL A 212 9.35 1.30 -15.97
N ASN A 213 9.31 0.11 -15.34
CA ASN A 213 9.58 -1.15 -16.05
C ASN A 213 8.43 -1.56 -16.99
N PHE A 214 7.19 -1.21 -16.66
CA PHE A 214 6.03 -1.51 -17.52
C PHE A 214 6.12 -0.77 -18.85
N PHE A 215 6.43 0.53 -18.82
CA PHE A 215 6.49 1.32 -20.04
C PHE A 215 7.75 1.08 -20.88
N GLN A 216 8.83 0.52 -20.31
CA GLN A 216 10.10 0.19 -21.01
C GLN A 216 10.73 1.34 -21.85
N GLN A 217 10.22 2.57 -21.73
CA GLN A 217 10.38 3.62 -22.75
C GLN A 217 11.00 4.92 -22.25
N PHE A 218 11.35 5.03 -20.96
CA PHE A 218 11.95 6.26 -20.46
C PHE A 218 13.40 6.32 -20.98
N PRO A 219 13.72 7.21 -21.96
CA PRO A 219 14.98 7.14 -22.72
C PRO A 219 16.21 7.50 -21.88
N ASP A 220 15.98 8.24 -20.80
CA ASP A 220 16.99 8.68 -19.86
C ASP A 220 16.82 7.92 -18.56
N CYS A 221 17.92 7.43 -17.97
CA CYS A 221 17.94 6.84 -16.63
C CYS A 221 17.41 7.79 -15.51
N GLU A 222 17.15 9.05 -15.85
CA GLU A 222 16.41 10.02 -15.04
C GLU A 222 14.92 9.98 -15.37
N THR A 223 14.15 9.45 -14.41
CA THR A 223 12.70 9.42 -14.46
C THR A 223 12.16 10.79 -14.08
N ASN A 224 11.33 11.40 -14.94
CA ASN A 224 10.69 12.65 -14.58
C ASN A 224 9.53 12.35 -13.61
N ILE A 225 9.68 12.72 -12.35
CA ILE A 225 8.69 12.50 -11.30
C ILE A 225 8.24 13.85 -10.76
N VAL A 226 6.92 14.02 -10.60
CA VAL A 226 6.33 15.17 -9.93
C VAL A 226 5.49 14.73 -8.74
N PHE A 227 5.82 15.26 -7.57
CA PHE A 227 4.96 15.17 -6.40
C PHE A 227 3.86 16.23 -6.48
N VAL A 228 2.61 15.82 -6.31
CA VAL A 228 1.43 16.68 -6.52
C VAL A 228 0.86 17.27 -5.22
N GLU A 229 1.37 16.86 -4.07
CA GLU A 229 1.10 17.53 -2.82
C GLU A 229 1.85 18.87 -2.66
N LYS A 230 1.41 19.67 -1.68
CA LYS A 230 2.04 20.93 -1.29
C LYS A 230 3.19 20.78 -0.28
N THR A 231 3.39 19.58 0.28
CA THR A 231 4.42 19.37 1.31
C THR A 231 5.83 19.45 0.72
N VAL A 232 6.69 20.20 1.40
CA VAL A 232 7.98 20.62 0.85
C VAL A 232 9.04 19.54 0.98
N TYR A 233 9.16 18.85 2.12
CA TYR A 233 10.15 17.77 2.30
C TYR A 233 9.66 16.68 3.26
N GLY A 234 9.95 15.43 2.94
CA GLY A 234 9.75 14.25 3.79
C GLY A 234 11.09 13.57 4.14
N GLU A 235 11.05 12.73 5.17
CA GLU A 235 12.23 12.03 5.72
C GLU A 235 12.93 11.15 4.65
N TYR A 236 12.14 10.53 3.78
CA TYR A 236 12.61 9.58 2.77
C TYR A 236 12.85 10.21 1.39
N ASP A 237 12.81 11.53 1.25
CA ASP A 237 12.94 12.23 -0.05
C ASP A 237 14.27 11.93 -0.74
N ARG A 238 15.36 11.82 0.03
CA ARG A 238 16.67 11.47 -0.51
C ARG A 238 16.70 10.11 -1.20
N ILE A 239 15.84 9.16 -0.78
CA ILE A 239 15.74 7.85 -1.45
C ILE A 239 15.23 8.05 -2.89
N TRP A 240 14.22 8.90 -3.08
CA TRP A 240 13.68 9.20 -4.40
C TRP A 240 14.75 9.73 -5.35
N GLU A 241 15.54 10.69 -4.87
CA GLU A 241 16.63 11.28 -5.66
C GLU A 241 17.70 10.26 -6.01
N THR A 242 18.06 9.39 -5.05
CA THR A 242 19.05 8.33 -5.28
C THR A 242 18.56 7.33 -6.33
N LEU A 243 17.28 6.96 -6.29
CA LEU A 243 16.72 5.93 -7.16
C LEU A 243 16.36 6.44 -8.54
N PHE A 244 15.76 7.62 -8.63
CA PHE A 244 15.11 8.11 -9.85
C PHE A 244 15.69 9.43 -10.39
N GLY A 245 16.63 10.06 -9.67
CA GLY A 245 17.18 11.36 -10.02
C GLY A 245 16.32 12.51 -9.51
N LYS A 246 16.48 13.70 -10.10
CA LYS A 246 15.84 14.92 -9.61
C LYS A 246 14.32 14.82 -9.61
N ILE A 247 13.70 15.11 -8.46
CA ILE A 247 12.25 15.10 -8.30
C ILE A 247 11.69 16.52 -8.39
N GLN A 248 10.60 16.69 -9.13
CA GLN A 248 9.86 17.94 -9.23
C GLN A 248 8.73 17.98 -8.20
N ARG A 249 8.34 19.18 -7.79
CA ARG A 249 7.17 19.39 -6.92
C ARG A 249 6.22 20.34 -7.59
N ILE A 250 4.95 20.00 -7.64
CA ILE A 250 3.96 20.87 -8.27
C ILE A 250 3.89 22.24 -7.56
N ALA A 251 4.11 22.25 -6.24
CA ALA A 251 4.12 23.47 -5.43
C ALA A 251 5.26 24.44 -5.75
N SER A 252 6.28 24.01 -6.51
CA SER A 252 7.36 24.90 -6.96
C SER A 252 7.01 25.70 -8.23
N PHE A 253 5.87 25.43 -8.85
CA PHE A 253 5.41 26.15 -10.03
C PHE A 253 4.42 27.25 -9.63
N GLU A 254 4.62 28.46 -10.16
CA GLU A 254 3.76 29.63 -9.89
C GLU A 254 2.54 29.71 -10.80
N SER A 255 2.46 28.85 -11.81
CA SER A 255 1.43 28.93 -12.85
C SER A 255 1.09 27.54 -13.41
N PRO A 256 -0.08 27.34 -14.04
CA PRO A 256 -0.49 26.06 -14.59
C PRO A 256 0.52 25.49 -15.58
N VAL A 257 0.74 24.17 -15.52
CA VAL A 257 1.71 23.43 -16.32
C VAL A 257 1.01 22.34 -17.12
N LEU A 258 1.20 22.35 -18.44
CA LEU A 258 0.74 21.31 -19.35
C LEU A 258 1.76 20.16 -19.41
N TYR A 259 1.28 18.94 -19.28
CA TYR A 259 2.04 17.71 -19.50
C TYR A 259 1.46 16.98 -20.71
N GLU A 260 2.28 16.70 -21.73
CA GLU A 260 1.84 15.94 -22.91
C GLU A 260 1.49 14.49 -22.57
N ASN A 261 2.26 13.87 -21.66
CA ASN A 261 2.06 12.52 -21.18
C ASN A 261 2.37 12.46 -19.67
N LEU A 262 1.33 12.21 -18.87
CA LEU A 262 1.41 12.12 -17.42
C LEU A 262 0.83 10.78 -16.95
N ILE A 263 1.63 9.99 -16.25
CA ILE A 263 1.19 8.76 -15.61
C ILE A 263 0.88 9.05 -14.15
N TRP A 264 -0.40 9.00 -13.79
CA TRP A 264 -0.88 9.19 -12.43
C TRP A 264 -0.93 7.86 -11.68
N ILE A 265 -0.11 7.71 -10.64
CA ILE A 265 -0.16 6.53 -9.77
C ILE A 265 -1.25 6.73 -8.71
N MET A 266 -2.17 5.76 -8.63
CA MET A 266 -3.26 5.81 -7.67
C MET A 266 -2.74 5.57 -6.24
N PRO A 267 -3.13 6.38 -5.25
CA PRO A 267 -2.68 6.16 -3.88
C PRO A 267 -3.29 4.90 -3.26
N ASN A 268 -2.55 4.24 -2.36
CA ASN A 268 -2.96 3.00 -1.69
C ASN A 268 -3.30 1.82 -2.63
N THR A 269 -2.75 1.79 -3.84
CA THR A 269 -2.90 0.69 -4.81
C THR A 269 -1.59 -0.05 -5.02
N GLY A 270 -1.62 -1.11 -5.84
CA GLY A 270 -0.45 -1.90 -6.22
C GLY A 270 -0.21 -3.13 -5.35
N PRO A 271 0.81 -3.95 -5.68
CA PRO A 271 0.95 -5.31 -5.13
C PRO A 271 1.23 -5.36 -3.63
N MET A 272 1.85 -4.32 -3.05
CA MET A 272 2.08 -4.21 -1.61
C MET A 272 0.81 -3.89 -0.81
N CYS A 273 -0.27 -3.44 -1.46
CA CYS A 273 -1.57 -3.20 -0.83
C CYS A 273 -2.56 -4.35 -1.07
N ASP A 274 -2.37 -5.16 -2.10
CA ASP A 274 -3.29 -6.25 -2.45
C ASP A 274 -3.02 -7.50 -1.62
N LYS A 275 -3.98 -7.83 -0.73
CA LYS A 275 -3.93 -9.02 0.13
C LYS A 275 -4.01 -10.34 -0.64
N ARG A 276 -4.45 -10.32 -1.91
CA ARG A 276 -4.59 -11.50 -2.77
C ARG A 276 -3.29 -11.87 -3.47
N VAL A 277 -2.34 -10.93 -3.57
CA VAL A 277 -1.07 -11.15 -4.25
C VAL A 277 -0.28 -12.24 -3.53
N LYS A 278 0.01 -13.31 -4.27
CA LYS A 278 0.84 -14.42 -3.79
C LYS A 278 2.32 -14.06 -3.86
N ASN A 279 2.76 -13.60 -5.02
CA ASN A 279 4.13 -13.20 -5.32
C ASN A 279 4.14 -11.79 -5.92
N MET A 280 4.97 -10.92 -5.37
CA MET A 280 5.13 -9.56 -5.88
C MET A 280 6.00 -9.55 -7.16
N PRO A 281 5.57 -8.86 -8.24
CA PRO A 281 6.28 -8.84 -9.51
C PRO A 281 7.64 -8.12 -9.41
N LEU A 282 8.69 -8.64 -10.04
CA LEU A 282 10.01 -8.00 -10.06
C LEU A 282 10.60 -7.64 -8.69
N VAL A 283 10.21 -8.33 -7.61
CA VAL A 283 10.68 -7.99 -6.25
C VAL A 283 12.21 -8.17 -6.09
N GLU A 284 12.81 -9.12 -6.83
CA GLU A 284 14.27 -9.29 -6.89
C GLU A 284 14.96 -8.16 -7.65
N SER A 285 14.38 -7.75 -8.78
CA SER A 285 14.87 -6.62 -9.58
C SER A 285 14.76 -5.31 -8.78
N PHE A 286 13.65 -5.10 -8.07
CA PHE A 286 13.47 -3.93 -7.21
C PHE A 286 14.51 -3.88 -6.08
N ARG A 287 14.71 -4.99 -5.35
CA ARG A 287 15.77 -5.07 -4.33
C ARG A 287 17.12 -4.71 -4.93
N SER A 288 17.45 -5.31 -6.08
CA SER A 288 18.75 -5.11 -6.73
C SER A 288 18.94 -3.67 -7.21
N PHE A 289 17.89 -3.06 -7.77
CA PHE A 289 17.85 -1.66 -8.16
C PHE A 289 18.14 -0.74 -6.97
N VAL A 290 17.42 -0.92 -5.86
CA VAL A 290 17.61 -0.10 -4.64
C VAL A 290 19.03 -0.25 -4.10
N LEU A 291 19.50 -1.48 -3.91
CA LEU A 291 20.84 -1.71 -3.35
C LEU A 291 21.95 -1.17 -4.25
N LYS A 292 21.87 -1.38 -5.57
CA LYS A 292 22.88 -0.88 -6.53
C LYS A 292 22.91 0.65 -6.59
N ARG A 293 21.76 1.32 -6.61
CA ARG A 293 21.67 2.79 -6.60
C ARG A 293 22.21 3.41 -5.31
N HIS A 294 22.18 2.65 -4.20
CA HIS A 294 22.85 3.01 -2.96
C HIS A 294 24.30 2.51 -2.86
N GLU A 295 24.87 1.96 -3.94
CA GLU A 295 26.24 1.44 -4.02
C GLU A 295 26.53 0.30 -3.02
N ILE A 296 25.53 -0.56 -2.79
CA ILE A 296 25.62 -1.69 -1.86
C ILE A 296 25.87 -2.98 -2.63
N GLN A 297 26.92 -3.70 -2.24
CA GLN A 297 27.26 -5.01 -2.79
C GLN A 297 26.23 -6.07 -2.41
N ILE A 298 25.85 -6.92 -3.38
CA ILE A 298 24.78 -7.92 -3.25
C ILE A 298 25.26 -9.37 -3.29
N ASP A 299 26.57 -9.61 -3.26
CA ASP A 299 27.25 -10.90 -3.37
C ASP A 299 27.46 -11.61 -2.01
N TYR A 300 26.74 -11.17 -0.98
CA TYR A 300 26.84 -11.73 0.37
C TYR A 300 26.54 -13.24 0.41
N LYS A 301 27.49 -14.02 0.92
CA LYS A 301 27.36 -15.46 1.15
C LYS A 301 27.24 -15.74 2.64
N LYS A 302 26.09 -16.31 3.03
CA LYS A 302 25.79 -16.75 4.39
C LYS A 302 26.79 -17.81 4.88
N ASN A 303 27.23 -17.68 6.13
CA ASN A 303 28.04 -18.68 6.82
C ASN A 303 27.26 -19.23 8.02
N CYS A 304 26.85 -20.50 7.96
CA CYS A 304 26.07 -21.13 9.03
C CYS A 304 26.83 -21.38 10.35
N ASN A 305 28.15 -21.12 10.38
CA ASN A 305 28.93 -21.08 11.62
C ASN A 305 29.04 -19.67 12.21
N LYS A 306 28.62 -18.64 11.48
CA LYS A 306 28.64 -17.24 11.90
C LYS A 306 27.54 -16.46 11.17
N LEU A 307 26.33 -16.52 11.70
CA LEU A 307 25.14 -15.87 11.12
C LEU A 307 25.03 -14.44 11.65
N ASN A 308 24.87 -13.45 10.77
CA ASN A 308 24.58 -12.09 11.16
C ASN A 308 23.10 -11.96 11.50
N THR A 309 22.79 -11.59 12.75
CA THR A 309 21.43 -11.44 13.24
C THR A 309 21.19 -9.98 13.62
N VAL A 310 20.11 -9.38 13.12
CA VAL A 310 19.68 -8.03 13.50
C VAL A 310 18.40 -8.12 14.32
N LEU A 311 18.41 -7.53 15.51
CA LEU A 311 17.24 -7.27 16.33
C LEU A 311 16.89 -5.79 16.19
N ILE A 312 15.74 -5.50 15.60
CA ILE A 312 15.22 -4.13 15.48
C ILE A 312 14.60 -3.72 16.82
N VAL A 313 15.00 -2.57 17.34
CA VAL A 313 14.41 -1.94 18.52
C VAL A 313 14.07 -0.49 18.24
N ASN A 314 13.22 0.10 19.07
CA ASN A 314 12.92 1.52 19.08
C ASN A 314 12.94 1.97 20.54
N LYS A 315 13.94 2.77 20.91
CA LYS A 315 14.20 3.23 22.29
C LYS A 315 13.76 4.69 22.51
N ASN A 316 13.25 5.37 21.48
CA ASN A 316 12.87 6.77 21.58
C ASN A 316 11.79 7.03 22.65
N ASN A 317 12.17 7.87 23.63
CA ASN A 317 11.43 8.21 24.84
C ASN A 317 9.98 8.66 24.59
N VAL A 318 9.10 8.15 25.44
CA VAL A 318 7.62 8.27 25.48
C VAL A 318 7.08 9.72 25.56
N GLN A 319 7.93 10.75 25.58
CA GLN A 319 7.50 12.12 25.88
C GLN A 319 7.15 13.00 24.67
N GLN A 320 7.63 12.72 23.46
CA GLN A 320 7.46 13.64 22.32
C GLN A 320 6.21 13.41 21.45
N TYR A 321 5.44 12.33 21.67
CA TYR A 321 4.36 11.92 20.75
C TYR A 321 3.03 11.56 21.45
N LYS A 322 2.67 12.27 22.52
CA LYS A 322 1.36 12.08 23.21
C LYS A 322 0.12 12.37 22.34
N GLN A 323 0.28 12.84 21.11
CA GLN A 323 -0.83 13.31 20.25
C GLN A 323 -1.04 12.51 18.97
N SER A 324 -0.20 11.52 18.65
CA SER A 324 -0.50 10.55 17.59
C SER A 324 -1.20 9.33 18.21
N ASN A 325 -2.40 8.98 17.73
CA ASN A 325 -3.10 7.71 18.06
C ASN A 325 -2.35 6.45 17.57
N ILE A 326 -1.04 6.54 17.29
CA ILE A 326 -0.19 5.42 16.91
C ILE A 326 0.47 4.91 18.19
N THR A 327 0.01 3.76 18.66
CA THR A 327 0.73 2.99 19.66
C THR A 327 2.07 2.58 19.05
N LYS A 328 3.18 3.15 19.58
CA LYS A 328 4.51 2.57 19.35
C LYS A 328 4.49 1.12 19.83
N ARG A 329 5.30 0.25 19.21
CA ARG A 329 5.39 -1.17 19.56
C ARG A 329 6.84 -1.55 19.75
N ASN A 330 7.29 -1.32 20.96
CA ASN A 330 8.67 -1.54 21.38
C ASN A 330 8.82 -2.93 22.01
N ILE A 331 10.04 -3.47 21.92
CA ILE A 331 10.42 -4.66 22.70
C ILE A 331 10.87 -4.17 24.07
N ARG A 332 10.17 -4.58 25.13
CA ARG A 332 10.43 -4.10 26.48
C ARG A 332 11.74 -4.62 27.08
N ASN A 333 12.06 -5.88 26.79
CA ASN A 333 13.16 -6.63 27.40
C ASN A 333 14.26 -6.96 26.38
N ASP A 334 14.59 -6.01 25.52
CA ASP A 334 15.58 -6.22 24.45
C ASP A 334 16.98 -6.58 24.96
N ASP A 335 17.40 -6.01 26.10
CA ASP A 335 18.65 -6.38 26.77
C ASP A 335 18.63 -7.85 27.24
N GLU A 336 17.53 -8.29 27.87
CA GLU A 336 17.34 -9.68 28.31
C GLU A 336 17.36 -10.65 27.11
N LEU A 337 16.70 -10.27 26.00
CA LEU A 337 16.72 -11.05 24.78
C LEU A 337 18.12 -11.14 24.19
N PHE A 338 18.85 -10.02 24.11
CA PHE A 338 20.22 -9.98 23.60
C PHE A 338 21.13 -10.92 24.39
N ASP A 339 21.10 -10.84 25.72
CA ASP A 339 21.91 -11.69 26.61
C ASP A 339 21.56 -13.17 26.45
N ALA A 340 20.26 -13.48 26.40
CA ALA A 340 19.81 -14.85 26.19
C ALA A 340 20.25 -15.40 24.83
N ILE A 341 20.15 -14.61 23.75
CA ILE A 341 20.54 -15.04 22.40
C ILE A 341 22.05 -15.27 22.35
N ASN A 342 22.86 -14.34 22.85
CA ASN A 342 24.33 -14.47 22.83
C ASN A 342 24.80 -15.69 23.63
N ARG A 343 24.19 -15.95 24.78
CA ARG A 343 24.51 -17.11 25.62
C ARG A 343 24.12 -18.44 24.96
N LEU A 344 22.94 -18.51 24.36
CA LEU A 344 22.35 -19.77 23.89
C LEU A 344 22.69 -20.08 22.42
N PHE A 345 23.10 -19.09 21.63
CA PHE A 345 23.40 -19.24 20.22
C PHE A 345 24.75 -18.61 19.86
N PRO A 346 25.89 -19.23 20.24
CA PRO A 346 27.23 -18.68 20.03
C PRO A 346 27.61 -18.48 18.55
N LYS A 347 26.86 -19.10 17.62
CA LYS A 347 27.02 -18.92 16.17
C LYS A 347 26.35 -17.65 15.63
N LEU A 348 25.51 -16.97 16.42
CA LEU A 348 24.83 -15.75 15.99
C LEU A 348 25.67 -14.52 16.39
N LYS A 349 25.97 -13.68 15.42
CA LYS A 349 26.49 -12.33 15.65
C LYS A 349 25.32 -11.37 15.72
N VAL A 350 24.80 -11.14 16.93
CA VAL A 350 23.63 -10.29 17.16
C VAL A 350 24.03 -8.82 17.14
N LYS A 351 23.25 -8.00 16.43
CA LYS A 351 23.27 -6.54 16.50
C LYS A 351 21.88 -6.05 16.85
N VAL A 352 21.79 -5.27 17.93
CA VAL A 352 20.59 -4.51 18.28
C VAL A 352 20.66 -3.18 17.54
N ILE A 353 19.67 -2.88 16.71
CA ILE A 353 19.67 -1.69 15.84
C ILE A 353 18.37 -0.91 16.00
N GLU A 354 18.51 0.37 16.30
CA GLU A 354 17.47 1.39 16.15
C GLU A 354 17.72 2.12 14.83
N PHE A 355 16.90 1.84 13.82
CA PHE A 355 17.16 2.30 12.45
C PHE A 355 17.07 3.81 12.27
N ASP A 356 16.26 4.49 13.07
CA ASP A 356 16.07 5.94 13.04
C ASP A 356 17.39 6.71 13.26
N ASN A 357 18.38 6.08 13.90
CA ASN A 357 19.71 6.66 14.14
C ASN A 357 20.66 6.54 12.93
N PHE A 358 20.22 5.93 11.82
CA PHE A 358 21.06 5.64 10.66
C PHE A 358 20.46 6.18 9.37
N SER A 359 21.31 6.68 8.47
CA SER A 359 20.90 6.99 7.10
C SER A 359 20.43 5.73 6.36
N ILE A 360 19.55 5.88 5.38
CA ILE A 360 19.03 4.75 4.59
C ILE A 360 20.15 3.89 3.98
N LYS A 361 21.24 4.50 3.47
CA LYS A 361 22.39 3.75 2.97
C LYS A 361 23.02 2.86 4.05
N GLN A 362 23.13 3.35 5.29
CA GLN A 362 23.62 2.56 6.42
C GLN A 362 22.62 1.47 6.82
N GLN A 363 21.31 1.78 6.89
CA GLN A 363 20.26 0.79 7.19
C GLN A 363 20.32 -0.37 6.19
N LEU A 364 20.36 -0.08 4.89
CA LEU A 364 20.49 -1.06 3.82
C LEU A 364 21.83 -1.81 3.87
N SER A 365 22.93 -1.17 4.29
CA SER A 365 24.24 -1.83 4.44
C SER A 365 24.24 -2.87 5.57
N TYR A 366 23.50 -2.63 6.66
CA TYR A 366 23.29 -3.66 7.68
C TYR A 366 22.43 -4.79 7.12
N ILE A 367 21.26 -4.45 6.56
CA ILE A 367 20.24 -5.42 6.15
C ILE A 367 20.70 -6.32 5.01
N SER A 368 21.43 -5.78 4.03
CA SER A 368 21.96 -6.55 2.88
C SER A 368 22.95 -7.65 3.26
N ARG A 369 23.38 -7.72 4.52
CA ARG A 369 24.29 -8.75 5.07
C ARG A 369 23.69 -9.50 6.26
N THR A 370 22.38 -9.39 6.48
CA THR A 370 21.67 -10.00 7.61
C THR A 370 21.09 -11.36 7.23
N ASP A 371 21.46 -12.40 7.99
CA ASP A 371 20.93 -13.75 7.83
C ASP A 371 19.61 -13.95 8.55
N ILE A 372 19.42 -13.30 9.70
CA ILE A 372 18.19 -13.36 10.51
C ILE A 372 17.79 -11.95 10.93
N LEU A 373 16.59 -11.52 10.54
CA LEU A 373 15.98 -10.27 10.99
C LEU A 373 14.90 -10.56 12.02
N ILE A 374 14.95 -9.89 13.16
CA ILE A 374 13.99 -10.01 14.25
C ILE A 374 13.43 -8.62 14.55
N GLY A 375 12.12 -8.47 14.70
CA GLY A 375 11.54 -7.19 15.09
C GLY A 375 10.04 -7.25 15.38
N MET A 376 9.54 -6.20 16.03
CA MET A 376 8.10 -5.98 16.22
C MET A 376 7.43 -5.62 14.89
N HIS A 377 6.11 -5.87 14.78
CA HIS A 377 5.28 -5.54 13.62
C HIS A 377 5.19 -4.02 13.39
N GLU A 378 6.26 -3.43 12.87
CA GLU A 378 6.45 -1.99 12.70
C GLU A 378 7.03 -1.64 11.33
N THR A 379 7.16 -0.35 11.01
CA THR A 379 7.65 0.13 9.70
C THR A 379 9.06 -0.37 9.39
N GLY A 380 9.89 -0.58 10.41
CA GLY A 380 11.24 -1.16 10.30
C GLY A 380 11.26 -2.55 9.66
N MET A 381 10.18 -3.34 9.77
CA MET A 381 10.07 -4.65 9.10
C MET A 381 9.98 -4.55 7.57
N THR A 382 9.82 -3.35 7.00
CA THR A 382 9.91 -3.13 5.55
C THR A 382 11.28 -3.56 4.99
N HIS A 383 12.32 -3.54 5.82
CA HIS A 383 13.66 -4.03 5.49
C HIS A 383 13.73 -5.50 5.06
N VAL A 384 12.68 -6.31 5.31
CA VAL A 384 12.55 -7.67 4.79
C VAL A 384 12.79 -7.74 3.27
N LEU A 385 12.40 -6.70 2.52
CA LEU A 385 12.62 -6.61 1.07
C LEU A 385 14.09 -6.63 0.66
N PHE A 386 14.99 -6.18 1.52
CA PHE A 386 16.40 -5.95 1.20
C PHE A 386 17.34 -7.01 1.78
N LEU A 387 16.80 -7.99 2.50
CA LEU A 387 17.58 -9.13 3.01
C LEU A 387 18.22 -9.95 1.88
N PRO A 388 19.36 -10.61 2.14
CA PRO A 388 19.90 -11.66 1.29
C PRO A 388 18.88 -12.76 0.96
N LYS A 389 19.14 -13.49 -0.12
CA LYS A 389 18.42 -14.73 -0.42
C LYS A 389 18.67 -15.73 0.72
N ASN A 390 17.67 -16.59 0.99
CA ASN A 390 17.73 -17.63 2.03
C ASN A 390 17.92 -17.09 3.47
N SER A 391 17.63 -15.81 3.73
CA SER A 391 17.56 -15.26 5.10
C SER A 391 16.26 -15.66 5.81
N GLY A 392 16.26 -15.48 7.13
CA GLY A 392 15.14 -15.70 8.04
C GLY A 392 14.56 -14.39 8.58
N VAL A 393 13.25 -14.37 8.80
CA VAL A 393 12.51 -13.28 9.43
C VAL A 393 11.72 -13.82 10.62
N ILE A 394 11.87 -13.17 11.77
CA ILE A 394 11.06 -13.39 12.96
C ILE A 394 10.29 -12.10 13.24
N GLU A 395 8.96 -12.17 13.14
CA GLU A 395 8.09 -11.03 13.38
C GLU A 395 7.28 -11.19 14.67
N LEU A 396 7.31 -10.16 15.50
CA LEU A 396 6.69 -10.16 16.82
C LEU A 396 5.48 -9.21 16.84
N PHE A 397 4.37 -9.63 17.44
CA PHE A 397 3.14 -8.87 17.49
C PHE A 397 2.67 -8.64 18.94
N PRO A 398 2.24 -7.43 19.30
CA PRO A 398 1.47 -7.20 20.53
C PRO A 398 0.07 -7.85 20.40
N LYS A 399 -0.66 -7.97 21.51
CA LYS A 399 -1.98 -8.61 21.55
C LYS A 399 -3.00 -7.92 20.64
N ASP A 400 -3.09 -6.60 20.74
CA ASP A 400 -4.18 -5.81 20.13
C ASP A 400 -4.01 -5.57 18.62
N ILE A 401 -2.95 -6.12 18.01
CA ILE A 401 -2.80 -6.10 16.56
C ILE A 401 -3.43 -7.34 15.96
N GLN A 402 -4.48 -7.12 15.18
CA GLN A 402 -5.04 -8.16 14.34
C GLN A 402 -3.95 -8.69 13.39
N THR A 403 -3.60 -9.97 13.55
CA THR A 403 -2.70 -10.76 12.68
C THR A 403 -3.19 -10.90 11.23
N ILE A 404 -4.30 -10.25 10.89
CA ILE A 404 -4.77 -10.06 9.52
C ILE A 404 -3.79 -9.17 8.72
N ASN A 405 -2.95 -8.36 9.39
CA ASN A 405 -1.94 -7.53 8.73
C ASN A 405 -0.66 -8.30 8.37
N ASN A 406 -0.79 -9.32 7.51
CA ASN A 406 0.32 -10.17 7.06
C ASN A 406 1.25 -9.50 6.01
N LYS A 407 1.36 -8.16 6.00
CA LYS A 407 2.10 -7.43 4.96
C LYS A 407 3.55 -7.90 4.83
N TYR A 408 4.29 -8.00 5.94
CA TYR A 408 5.70 -8.40 5.92
C TYR A 408 5.88 -9.90 5.65
N LYS A 409 4.90 -10.74 6.05
CA LYS A 409 4.83 -12.14 5.62
C LYS A 409 4.70 -12.26 4.10
N THR A 410 3.91 -11.41 3.46
CA THR A 410 3.80 -11.36 1.99
C THR A 410 5.12 -10.91 1.35
N LEU A 411 5.82 -9.92 1.92
CA LEU A 411 7.15 -9.50 1.43
C LEU A 411 8.14 -10.67 1.54
N ALA A 412 8.22 -11.32 2.71
CA ALA A 412 9.10 -12.45 2.97
C ALA A 412 8.81 -13.63 2.01
N ARG A 413 7.53 -13.97 1.81
CA ARG A 413 7.12 -15.02 0.87
C ARG A 413 7.51 -14.70 -0.56
N SER A 414 7.26 -13.47 -1.02
CA SER A 414 7.61 -13.03 -2.39
C SER A 414 9.11 -13.09 -2.65
N ARG A 415 9.91 -12.91 -1.60
CA ARG A 415 11.37 -13.02 -1.59
C ARG A 415 11.89 -14.45 -1.35
N GLY A 416 11.01 -15.43 -1.15
CA GLY A 416 11.36 -16.81 -0.82
C GLY A 416 12.02 -17.02 0.55
N LEU A 417 11.91 -16.04 1.47
CA LEU A 417 12.54 -16.05 2.78
C LEU A 417 11.84 -17.00 3.76
N VAL A 418 12.59 -17.47 4.76
CA VAL A 418 12.00 -18.22 5.87
C VAL A 418 11.33 -17.23 6.81
N TYR A 419 10.07 -17.45 7.15
CA TYR A 419 9.31 -16.54 7.98
C TYR A 419 8.67 -17.29 9.15
N TYR A 420 8.85 -16.76 10.35
CA TYR A 420 8.12 -17.16 11.56
C TYR A 420 7.59 -15.92 12.27
N SER A 421 6.52 -16.11 13.03
CA SER A 421 5.90 -15.03 13.80
C SER A 421 5.45 -15.51 15.17
N TRP A 422 5.39 -14.59 16.12
CA TRP A 422 4.75 -14.81 17.42
C TRP A 422 3.86 -13.63 17.76
N GLN A 423 2.67 -13.93 18.27
CA GLN A 423 1.74 -12.92 18.77
C GLN A 423 1.57 -13.10 20.28
N ASN A 424 1.65 -11.99 21.00
CA ASN A 424 1.33 -11.99 22.41
C ASN A 424 -0.14 -12.32 22.64
N VAL A 425 -0.40 -13.22 23.58
CA VAL A 425 -1.75 -13.60 24.01
C VAL A 425 -2.00 -13.25 25.47
N GLN A 426 -0.96 -12.85 26.21
CA GLN A 426 -1.01 -12.59 27.65
C GLN A 426 -1.08 -11.10 27.92
N GLU A 427 -2.12 -10.64 28.59
CA GLU A 427 -2.34 -9.20 28.84
C GLU A 427 -1.20 -8.56 29.62
N TRP A 428 -0.65 -9.28 30.60
CA TRP A 428 0.45 -8.78 31.44
C TRP A 428 1.79 -8.61 30.71
N ASN A 429 1.89 -9.07 29.45
CA ASN A 429 3.07 -8.82 28.62
C ASN A 429 2.94 -7.54 27.79
N ASP A 430 1.75 -6.96 27.63
CA ASP A 430 1.59 -5.69 26.90
C ASP A 430 1.46 -4.52 27.88
N PHE A 431 2.15 -3.43 27.55
CA PHE A 431 2.22 -2.22 28.36
C PHE A 431 1.72 -1.04 27.53
N PRO A 432 0.39 -0.79 27.50
CA PRO A 432 -0.19 0.22 26.63
C PRO A 432 0.31 1.65 26.87
N TYR A 433 0.72 1.96 28.11
CA TYR A 433 1.18 3.29 28.50
C TYR A 433 2.52 3.69 27.86
N ASP A 434 3.43 2.73 27.65
CA ASP A 434 4.72 2.98 27.00
C ASP A 434 4.82 2.36 25.60
N GLY A 435 3.75 1.69 25.15
CA GLY A 435 3.70 1.04 23.84
C GLY A 435 4.73 -0.08 23.73
N SER A 436 5.00 -0.82 24.81
CA SER A 436 5.97 -1.92 24.79
C SER A 436 5.33 -3.28 25.04
N THR A 437 5.96 -4.33 24.52
CA THR A 437 5.60 -5.73 24.76
C THR A 437 6.80 -6.45 25.35
N TYR A 438 6.59 -7.14 26.47
CA TYR A 438 7.53 -8.11 27.01
C TYR A 438 7.47 -9.39 26.19
N ILE A 439 8.63 -9.85 25.71
CA ILE A 439 8.75 -11.05 24.90
C ILE A 439 9.40 -12.14 25.75
N PRO A 440 8.67 -13.22 26.10
CA PRO A 440 9.25 -14.30 26.88
C PRO A 440 10.47 -14.91 26.18
N VAL A 441 11.60 -15.06 26.90
CA VAL A 441 12.87 -15.55 26.34
C VAL A 441 12.71 -16.90 25.64
N ASN A 442 11.90 -17.81 26.19
CA ASN A 442 11.65 -19.12 25.61
C ASN A 442 11.00 -19.07 24.21
N VAL A 443 10.20 -18.03 23.92
CA VAL A 443 9.61 -17.80 22.60
C VAL A 443 10.71 -17.55 21.58
N ILE A 444 11.59 -16.58 21.85
CA ILE A 444 12.69 -16.22 20.95
C ILE A 444 13.65 -17.39 20.75
N VAL A 445 14.00 -18.10 21.83
CA VAL A 445 14.85 -19.29 21.75
C VAL A 445 14.22 -20.36 20.85
N THR A 446 12.91 -20.59 20.96
CA THR A 446 12.21 -21.59 20.14
C THR A 446 12.20 -21.20 18.66
N LEU A 447 11.86 -19.95 18.35
CA LEU A 447 11.82 -19.43 16.98
C LEU A 447 13.21 -19.43 16.34
N LEU A 448 14.24 -19.04 17.08
CA LEU A 448 15.62 -19.05 16.59
C LEU A 448 16.12 -20.46 16.28
N ARG A 449 15.85 -21.45 17.13
CA ARG A 449 16.20 -22.86 16.82
C ARG A 449 15.57 -23.33 15.52
N GLN A 450 14.29 -23.02 15.31
CA GLN A 450 13.57 -23.39 14.09
C GLN A 450 14.13 -22.67 12.87
N ILE A 451 14.37 -21.36 12.97
CA ILE A 451 14.81 -20.56 11.82
C ILE A 451 16.24 -20.88 11.42
N VAL A 452 17.17 -21.02 12.38
CA VAL A 452 18.57 -21.39 12.14
C VAL A 452 18.63 -22.75 11.43
N LYS A 453 17.89 -23.74 11.93
CA LYS A 453 17.80 -25.05 11.28
C LYS A 453 17.33 -24.93 9.83
N LYS A 454 16.25 -24.17 9.58
CA LYS A 454 15.62 -24.09 8.26
C LYS A 454 16.44 -23.28 7.26
N ILE A 455 17.08 -22.18 7.67
CA ILE A 455 17.91 -21.38 6.77
C ILE A 455 19.26 -22.05 6.49
N CYS A 456 19.77 -22.92 7.36
CA CYS A 456 21.05 -23.61 7.13
C CYS A 456 20.93 -24.96 6.43
N GLN A 457 19.70 -25.41 6.15
CA GLN A 457 19.40 -26.58 5.32
C GLN A 457 19.18 -26.22 3.84
N ARG A 458 19.05 -24.92 3.53
CA ARG A 458 18.85 -24.34 2.19
C ARG A 458 20.08 -23.57 1.77
#